data_AF-A2G1L4-F1
#
_entry.id   AF-A2G1L4-F1
#
_cell.length_a   1.000
_cell.length_b   1.000
_cell.length_c   1.000
_cell.angle_alpha   90.00
_cell.angle_beta   90.00
_cell.angle_gamma   90.00
#
_symmetry.space_group_name_H-M   'P 1'
#
loop_
_entity.id
_entity.type
_entity.pdbx_description
1 polymer ?
#
loop_
_entity_poly.entity_id
_entity_poly.type
_entity_poly.pdbx_seq_one_letter_code
_entity_poly.pdbx_strand_id
1 'polypeptide(L)'
;MSSIFTNLNSLKSKGLVFVPNELATLLGNSTYEAQDFDDTMTRLITDLAEQIPGIGQLFRITYRDSANEQTNCYSIHTRIGEPDLDHAIQYYLSTTRNTSWPQFLTFDIQREWQNDSIHQVIFDFPKKLTLPTVERQRYQLIAIVAYCNFHYVVFLQKSAYWIMINDEVAYSIPSTDINALKGCSTAEMPPLWYKTLEHKCLAKMLIYRMVQ
;
A
#
# COMPACT_ATOMS: atom_id res chain seq x y z
N MET A 1 -20.88 -22.51 4.89
CA MET A 1 -20.43 -21.12 5.10
C MET A 1 -21.27 -20.21 4.22
N SER A 2 -22.20 -19.45 4.78
CA SER A 2 -23.11 -18.59 4.00
C SER A 2 -22.34 -17.37 3.48
N SER A 3 -22.39 -17.14 2.16
CA SER A 3 -21.88 -15.93 1.56
C SER A 3 -22.77 -14.74 1.96
N ILE A 4 -22.21 -13.79 2.70
CA ILE A 4 -22.87 -12.51 2.98
C ILE A 4 -22.62 -11.60 1.76
N PHE A 5 -23.18 -11.97 0.61
CA PHE A 5 -23.31 -11.03 -0.52
C PHE A 5 -24.46 -10.10 -0.18
N THR A 6 -24.15 -9.00 0.50
CA THR A 6 -25.18 -8.00 0.81
C THR A 6 -25.34 -7.11 -0.41
N ASN A 7 -26.55 -7.08 -0.97
CA ASN A 7 -26.90 -6.30 -2.16
C ASN A 7 -26.56 -4.81 -1.96
N LEU A 8 -25.76 -4.24 -2.87
CA LEU A 8 -25.27 -2.87 -2.88
C LEU A 8 -26.36 -1.82 -2.67
N ASN A 9 -27.51 -2.01 -3.32
CA ASN A 9 -28.63 -1.07 -3.22
C ASN A 9 -29.26 -1.09 -1.82
N SER A 10 -29.18 -2.22 -1.12
CA SER A 10 -29.62 -2.34 0.28
C SER A 10 -28.65 -1.66 1.24
N LEU A 11 -27.35 -1.64 0.95
CA LEU A 11 -26.35 -0.97 1.78
C LEU A 11 -26.34 0.55 1.56
N LYS A 12 -26.44 1.00 0.30
CA LYS A 12 -26.57 2.43 -0.06
C LYS A 12 -27.82 3.05 0.55
N SER A 13 -28.98 2.39 0.46
CA SER A 13 -30.23 2.88 1.07
C SER A 13 -30.21 2.89 2.61
N LYS A 14 -29.29 2.16 3.23
CA LYS A 14 -29.05 2.16 4.69
C LYS A 14 -27.95 3.14 5.12
N GLY A 15 -27.37 3.91 4.20
CA GLY A 15 -26.27 4.85 4.50
C GLY A 15 -24.96 4.17 4.90
N LEU A 16 -24.78 2.88 4.57
CA LEU A 16 -23.61 2.08 4.95
C LEU A 16 -22.47 2.15 3.92
N VAL A 17 -22.66 2.87 2.82
CA VAL A 17 -21.67 3.13 1.77
C VAL A 17 -21.57 4.64 1.59
N PHE A 18 -20.37 5.19 1.76
CA PHE A 18 -20.09 6.60 1.52
C PHE A 18 -19.58 6.80 0.10
N VAL A 19 -20.15 7.75 -0.64
CA VAL A 19 -19.73 8.09 -2.01
C VAL A 19 -19.05 9.47 -1.98
N PRO A 20 -17.72 9.54 -2.14
CA PRO A 20 -16.94 10.77 -1.93
C PRO A 20 -16.92 11.70 -3.15
N ASN A 21 -18.08 12.06 -3.70
CA ASN A 21 -18.18 12.84 -4.96
C ASN A 21 -17.44 14.19 -4.92
N GLU A 22 -17.53 14.90 -3.78
CA GLU A 22 -16.86 16.19 -3.60
C GLU A 22 -15.34 16.02 -3.55
N LEU A 23 -14.84 15.00 -2.85
CA LEU A 23 -13.41 14.70 -2.77
C LEU A 23 -12.86 14.28 -4.14
N ALA A 24 -13.56 13.43 -4.88
CA ALA A 24 -13.15 13.02 -6.23
C ALA A 24 -13.02 14.24 -7.18
N THR A 25 -13.95 15.19 -7.06
CA THR A 25 -13.93 16.44 -7.82
C THR A 25 -12.74 17.31 -7.42
N LEU A 26 -12.48 17.48 -6.12
CA LEU A 26 -11.36 18.26 -5.59
C LEU A 26 -9.99 17.69 -6.02
N LEU A 27 -9.88 16.37 -6.11
CA LEU A 27 -8.66 15.70 -6.60
C LEU A 27 -8.47 15.82 -8.12
N GLY A 28 -9.42 16.43 -8.84
CA GLY A 28 -9.35 16.59 -10.29
C GLY A 28 -9.64 15.30 -11.06
N ASN A 29 -10.27 14.31 -10.43
CA ASN A 29 -10.61 13.02 -11.05
C ASN A 29 -11.90 13.12 -11.87
N SER A 30 -12.09 14.20 -12.62
CA SER A 30 -13.30 14.44 -13.42
C SER A 30 -13.46 13.49 -14.60
N THR A 31 -12.44 12.68 -14.93
CA THR A 31 -12.40 11.82 -16.13
C THR A 31 -12.47 10.31 -15.87
N TYR A 32 -12.57 9.83 -14.62
CA TYR A 32 -12.56 8.39 -14.29
C TYR A 32 -11.34 7.61 -14.85
N GLU A 33 -10.26 8.28 -15.22
CA GLU A 33 -9.04 7.63 -15.68
C GLU A 33 -8.32 6.97 -14.50
N ALA A 34 -7.76 5.77 -14.73
CA ALA A 34 -6.95 5.09 -13.73
C ALA A 34 -5.69 5.91 -13.42
N GLN A 35 -5.39 6.08 -12.13
CA GLN A 35 -4.23 6.84 -11.65
C GLN A 35 -3.25 5.92 -10.92
N ASP A 36 -1.98 6.32 -10.87
CA ASP A 36 -1.03 5.68 -9.97
C ASP A 36 -1.34 6.09 -8.52
N PHE A 37 -1.40 5.09 -7.62
CA PHE A 37 -1.75 5.33 -6.23
C PHE A 37 -0.72 6.19 -5.49
N ASP A 38 0.57 6.05 -5.78
CA ASP A 38 1.64 6.83 -5.13
C ASP A 38 1.54 8.31 -5.48
N ASP A 39 1.24 8.62 -6.76
CA ASP A 39 1.00 9.99 -7.22
C ASP A 39 -0.22 10.60 -6.51
N THR A 40 -1.35 9.87 -6.46
CA THR A 40 -2.56 10.33 -5.76
C THR A 40 -2.31 10.52 -4.26
N MET A 41 -1.59 9.60 -3.62
CA MET A 41 -1.25 9.69 -2.19
C MET A 41 -0.34 10.88 -1.90
N THR A 42 0.71 11.07 -2.70
CA THR A 42 1.67 12.17 -2.57
C THR A 42 0.98 13.52 -2.72
N ARG A 43 0.10 13.65 -3.72
CA ARG A 43 -0.70 14.87 -3.91
C ARG A 43 -1.61 15.12 -2.73
N LEU A 44 -2.38 14.12 -2.29
CA LEU A 44 -3.31 14.27 -1.16
C LEU A 44 -2.58 14.68 0.12
N ILE A 45 -1.44 14.07 0.44
CA ILE A 45 -0.66 14.44 1.63
C ILE A 45 -0.11 15.86 1.52
N THR A 46 0.35 16.26 0.34
CA THR A 46 0.87 17.61 0.08
C THR A 46 -0.25 18.64 0.27
N ASP A 47 -1.39 18.45 -0.38
CA ASP A 47 -2.56 19.34 -0.28
C ASP A 47 -3.06 19.43 1.18
N LEU A 48 -3.07 18.31 1.91
CA LEU A 48 -3.44 18.30 3.34
C LEU A 48 -2.41 18.99 4.23
N ALA A 49 -1.11 18.87 3.91
CA ALA A 49 -0.05 19.49 4.70
C ALA A 49 -0.06 21.03 4.59
N GLU A 50 -0.56 21.58 3.49
CA GLU A 50 -0.79 23.02 3.33
C GLU A 50 -1.91 23.54 4.24
N GLN A 51 -2.92 22.72 4.49
CA GLN A 51 -4.10 23.10 5.27
C GLN A 51 -3.98 22.75 6.75
N ILE A 52 -3.28 21.67 7.07
CA ILE A 52 -3.19 21.10 8.42
C ILE A 52 -1.72 20.95 8.82
N PRO A 53 -1.21 21.86 9.67
CA PRO A 53 0.16 21.80 10.15
C PRO A 53 0.49 20.44 10.77
N GLY A 54 1.58 19.83 10.30
CA GLY A 54 2.11 18.58 10.85
C GLY A 54 1.65 17.30 10.15
N ILE A 55 0.59 17.31 9.32
CA ILE A 55 0.17 16.09 8.58
C ILE A 55 1.29 15.54 7.69
N GLY A 56 1.94 16.42 6.91
CA GLY A 56 3.03 16.00 6.04
C GLY A 56 4.19 15.34 6.80
N GLN A 57 4.47 15.78 8.03
CA GLN A 57 5.55 15.22 8.86
C GLN A 57 5.29 13.78 9.29
N LEU A 58 4.03 13.33 9.31
CA LEU A 58 3.68 11.96 9.66
C LEU A 58 4.17 10.95 8.62
N PHE A 59 4.33 11.37 7.36
CA PHE A 59 4.70 10.51 6.23
C PHE A 59 6.06 10.88 5.60
N ARG A 60 6.53 12.11 5.82
CA ARG A 60 7.71 12.63 5.13
C ARG A 60 9.00 11.97 5.62
N ILE A 61 9.72 11.38 4.68
CA ILE A 61 11.13 11.00 4.82
C ILE A 61 11.96 12.21 4.37
N THR A 62 12.94 12.59 5.17
CA THR A 62 13.90 13.65 4.80
C THR A 62 15.29 13.06 4.80
N TYR A 63 16.06 13.28 3.74
CA TYR A 63 17.41 12.74 3.60
C TYR A 63 18.31 13.67 2.80
N ARG A 64 19.61 13.37 2.78
CA ARG A 64 20.57 13.96 1.84
C ARG A 64 20.92 12.97 0.75
N ASP A 65 20.88 13.41 -0.49
CA ASP A 65 21.16 12.56 -1.66
C ASP A 65 22.68 12.46 -1.97
N SER A 66 23.01 11.91 -3.14
CA SER A 66 24.40 11.77 -3.62
C SER A 66 25.07 13.13 -3.89
N ALA A 67 24.31 14.15 -4.28
CA ALA A 67 24.74 15.54 -4.43
C ALA A 67 24.80 16.29 -3.09
N ASN A 68 24.45 15.63 -1.97
CA ASN A 68 24.38 16.19 -0.62
C ASN A 68 23.28 17.26 -0.46
N GLU A 69 22.28 17.27 -1.35
CA GLU A 69 21.11 18.14 -1.28
C GLU A 69 20.06 17.53 -0.36
N GLN A 70 19.34 18.38 0.38
CA GLN A 70 18.27 17.91 1.25
C GLN A 70 17.00 17.67 0.42
N THR A 71 16.54 16.44 0.43
CA THR A 71 15.39 15.97 -0.33
C THR A 71 14.32 15.42 0.59
N ASN A 72 13.06 15.54 0.17
CA ASN A 72 11.90 14.99 0.87
C ASN A 72 11.16 14.04 -0.06
N CYS A 73 10.69 12.91 0.46
CA CYS A 73 9.74 12.05 -0.23
C CYS A 73 8.70 11.50 0.75
N TYR A 74 7.61 10.95 0.23
CA TYR A 74 6.55 10.32 1.03
C TYR A 74 6.56 8.80 0.96
N SER A 75 7.29 8.23 0.00
CA SER A 75 7.46 6.79 -0.20
C SER A 75 8.88 6.44 -0.63
N ILE A 76 9.30 5.22 -0.32
CA ILE A 76 10.51 4.61 -0.89
C ILE A 76 10.07 3.75 -2.07
N HIS A 77 10.57 4.06 -3.26
CA HIS A 77 10.33 3.24 -4.45
C HIS A 77 11.31 2.06 -4.47
N THR A 78 10.78 0.84 -4.50
CA THR A 78 11.61 -0.35 -4.74
C THR A 78 12.07 -0.36 -6.19
N ARG A 79 13.06 -1.17 -6.53
CA ARG A 79 13.43 -1.40 -7.94
C ARG A 79 12.72 -2.64 -8.47
N ILE A 80 12.44 -2.63 -9.78
CA ILE A 80 11.95 -3.81 -10.48
C ILE A 80 12.96 -4.96 -10.30
N GLY A 81 12.46 -6.13 -9.91
CA GLY A 81 13.26 -7.33 -9.71
C GLY A 81 13.92 -7.45 -8.33
N GLU A 82 13.69 -6.51 -7.41
CA GLU A 82 14.13 -6.70 -6.02
C GLU A 82 13.38 -7.89 -5.40
N PRO A 83 14.07 -8.77 -4.64
CA PRO A 83 13.45 -9.98 -4.11
C PRO A 83 12.63 -9.74 -2.83
N ASP A 84 12.96 -8.69 -2.08
CA ASP A 84 12.33 -8.40 -0.79
C ASP A 84 12.56 -6.95 -0.33
N LEU A 85 11.86 -6.60 0.75
CA LEU A 85 11.91 -5.28 1.36
C LEU A 85 13.26 -4.94 1.99
N ASP A 86 14.00 -5.92 2.49
CA ASP A 86 15.30 -5.68 3.12
C ASP A 86 16.31 -5.18 2.08
N HIS A 87 16.31 -5.79 0.89
CA HIS A 87 17.14 -5.33 -0.23
C HIS A 87 16.79 -3.90 -0.67
N ALA A 88 15.51 -3.56 -0.75
CA ALA A 88 15.05 -2.20 -1.07
C ALA A 88 15.56 -1.17 -0.04
N ILE A 89 15.47 -1.50 1.25
CA ILE A 89 15.95 -0.64 2.35
C ILE A 89 17.47 -0.48 2.31
N GLN A 90 18.22 -1.56 2.11
CA GLN A 90 19.68 -1.51 2.01
C GLN A 90 20.11 -0.64 0.83
N TYR A 91 19.44 -0.77 -0.32
CA TYR A 91 19.71 0.07 -1.47
C TYR A 91 19.43 1.55 -1.18
N TYR A 92 18.27 1.86 -0.59
CA TYR A 92 17.91 3.22 -0.20
C TYR A 92 18.94 3.84 0.76
N LEU A 93 19.39 3.08 1.77
CA LEU A 93 20.41 3.52 2.71
C LEU A 93 21.80 3.66 2.09
N SER A 94 22.10 2.91 1.02
CA SER A 94 23.38 3.05 0.30
C SER A 94 23.46 4.33 -0.55
N THR A 95 22.31 4.95 -0.86
CA THR A 95 22.19 6.12 -1.73
C THR A 95 21.76 7.39 -1.01
N THR A 96 21.43 7.29 0.28
CA THR A 96 20.93 8.40 1.11
C THR A 96 21.74 8.55 2.41
N ARG A 97 21.77 9.76 2.97
CA ARG A 97 22.47 10.08 4.22
C ARG A 97 21.60 10.92 5.14
N ASN A 98 21.87 10.85 6.45
CA ASN A 98 21.16 11.63 7.48
C ASN A 98 19.62 11.51 7.39
N THR A 99 19.15 10.29 7.11
CA THR A 99 17.73 10.03 6.89
C THR A 99 16.93 10.16 8.19
N SER A 100 15.92 11.03 8.16
CA SER A 100 14.89 11.17 9.17
C SER A 100 13.68 10.31 8.78
N TRP A 101 13.25 9.44 9.69
CA TRP A 101 12.21 8.44 9.40
C TRP A 101 10.82 8.88 9.90
N PRO A 102 9.76 8.67 9.12
CA PRO A 102 8.41 9.12 9.43
C PRO A 102 7.68 8.18 10.39
N GLN A 103 6.58 8.66 10.99
CA GLN A 103 5.69 7.83 11.78
C GLN A 103 4.99 6.75 10.93
N PHE A 104 4.65 7.08 9.68
CA PHE A 104 4.14 6.15 8.69
C PHE A 104 5.14 6.06 7.55
N LEU A 105 5.75 4.89 7.41
CA LEU A 105 6.72 4.59 6.37
C LEU A 105 6.03 3.82 5.26
N THR A 106 6.11 4.33 4.02
CA THR A 106 5.51 3.68 2.86
C THR A 106 6.57 3.21 1.87
N PHE A 107 6.26 2.11 1.21
CA PHE A 107 7.07 1.55 0.13
C PHE A 107 6.21 1.33 -1.08
N ASP A 108 6.57 1.94 -2.21
CA ASP A 108 5.96 1.66 -3.50
C ASP A 108 6.74 0.56 -4.21
N ILE A 109 6.10 -0.59 -4.40
CA ILE A 109 6.68 -1.79 -4.98
C ILE A 109 6.59 -1.69 -6.51
N GLN A 110 7.75 -1.48 -7.13
CA GLN A 110 7.86 -1.47 -8.58
C GLN A 110 7.88 -2.89 -9.13
N ARG A 111 6.96 -3.16 -10.06
CA ARG A 111 6.79 -4.45 -10.74
C ARG A 111 6.59 -4.21 -12.23
N GLU A 112 6.93 -5.21 -13.05
CA GLU A 112 6.59 -5.22 -14.47
C GLU A 112 5.11 -5.57 -14.64
N TRP A 113 4.22 -4.61 -14.41
CA TRP A 113 2.76 -4.84 -14.42
C TRP A 113 2.20 -5.31 -15.77
N GLN A 114 2.95 -5.13 -16.86
CA GLN A 114 2.60 -5.61 -18.20
C GLN A 114 3.03 -7.06 -18.46
N ASN A 115 3.75 -7.70 -17.52
CA ASN A 115 4.22 -9.07 -17.66
C ASN A 115 3.13 -10.06 -17.21
N ASP A 116 2.66 -10.93 -18.11
CA ASP A 116 1.63 -11.94 -17.83
C ASP A 116 2.00 -12.90 -16.68
N SER A 117 3.29 -13.07 -16.42
CA SER A 117 3.81 -13.91 -15.34
C SER A 117 4.16 -13.13 -14.07
N ILE A 118 3.80 -11.85 -13.96
CA ILE A 118 4.19 -11.00 -12.82
C ILE A 118 3.77 -11.56 -11.47
N HIS A 119 2.66 -12.30 -11.44
CA HIS A 119 2.17 -12.93 -10.22
C HIS A 119 3.08 -14.02 -9.67
N GLN A 120 3.96 -14.59 -10.50
CA GLN A 120 4.96 -15.58 -10.09
C GLN A 120 6.22 -14.92 -9.51
N VAL A 121 6.41 -13.62 -9.72
CA VAL A 121 7.54 -12.87 -9.17
C VAL A 121 7.24 -12.56 -7.71
N ILE A 122 7.98 -13.20 -6.83
CA ILE A 122 7.86 -13.03 -5.38
C ILE A 122 8.64 -11.78 -4.96
N PHE A 123 7.98 -10.90 -4.22
CA PHE A 123 8.60 -9.83 -3.43
C PHE A 123 8.24 -10.05 -1.97
N ASP A 124 9.20 -10.46 -1.14
CA ASP A 124 8.94 -10.75 0.26
C ASP A 124 8.88 -9.47 1.12
N PHE A 125 7.99 -9.47 2.10
CA PHE A 125 7.89 -8.37 3.07
C PHE A 125 7.41 -8.88 4.43
N PRO A 126 8.00 -8.36 5.54
CA PRO A 126 7.66 -8.80 6.88
C PRO A 126 6.49 -8.02 7.48
N LYS A 127 5.72 -8.63 8.38
CA LYS A 127 4.67 -7.89 9.14
C LYS A 127 5.25 -6.94 10.18
N LYS A 128 6.49 -7.18 10.61
CA LYS A 128 7.25 -6.36 11.56
C LYS A 128 8.59 -6.05 10.92
N LEU A 129 8.91 -4.78 10.84
CA LEU A 129 10.13 -4.28 10.22
C LEU A 129 10.99 -3.61 11.30
N THR A 130 12.28 -3.90 11.31
CA THR A 130 13.25 -3.16 12.11
C THR A 130 14.25 -2.57 11.13
N LEU A 131 14.31 -1.24 11.06
CA LEU A 131 15.25 -0.59 10.16
C LEU A 131 16.67 -0.84 10.65
N PRO A 132 17.64 -1.06 9.73
CA PRO A 132 19.05 -1.28 10.07
C PRO A 132 19.75 0.06 10.39
N THR A 133 19.11 0.87 11.24
CA THR A 133 19.62 2.16 11.72
C THR A 133 20.22 2.00 13.11
N VAL A 134 21.00 3.00 13.55
CA VAL A 134 21.60 3.02 14.90
C VAL A 134 20.51 2.94 15.98
N GLU A 135 19.41 3.66 15.79
CA GLU A 135 18.25 3.69 16.71
C GLU A 135 17.38 2.43 16.62
N ARG A 136 17.60 1.57 15.61
CA ARG A 136 16.80 0.37 15.32
C ARG A 136 15.30 0.64 15.37
N GLN A 137 14.85 1.68 14.65
CA GLN A 137 13.44 2.03 14.63
C GLN A 137 12.59 0.85 14.16
N ARG A 138 11.51 0.60 14.89
CA ARG A 138 10.63 -0.55 14.69
C ARG A 138 9.32 -0.10 14.09
N TYR A 139 8.80 -0.93 13.20
CA TYR A 139 7.63 -0.65 12.38
C TYR A 139 6.74 -1.89 12.29
N GLN A 140 5.44 -1.68 12.23
CA GLN A 140 4.44 -2.73 12.03
C GLN A 140 3.64 -2.43 10.77
N LEU A 141 3.46 -3.44 9.92
CA LEU A 141 2.64 -3.33 8.72
C LEU A 141 1.18 -3.15 9.14
N ILE A 142 0.58 -2.04 8.71
CA ILE A 142 -0.82 -1.69 9.06
C ILE A 142 -1.75 -1.72 7.86
N ALA A 143 -1.22 -1.50 6.65
CA ALA A 143 -2.01 -1.56 5.43
C ALA A 143 -1.16 -2.02 4.24
N ILE A 144 -1.84 -2.62 3.26
CA ILE A 144 -1.30 -2.98 1.95
C ILE A 144 -2.28 -2.49 0.91
N VAL A 145 -1.80 -1.73 -0.07
CA VAL A 145 -2.54 -1.46 -1.30
C VAL A 145 -2.10 -2.50 -2.31
N ALA A 146 -3.05 -3.29 -2.78
CA ALA A 146 -2.83 -4.28 -3.81
C ALA A 146 -3.39 -3.78 -5.14
N TYR A 147 -2.78 -4.24 -6.23
CA TYR A 147 -3.19 -3.92 -7.59
C TYR A 147 -3.43 -5.18 -8.40
N CYS A 148 -4.49 -5.18 -9.20
CA CYS A 148 -4.89 -6.25 -10.10
C CYS A 148 -5.68 -5.68 -11.28
N ASN A 149 -5.19 -5.86 -12.51
CA ASN A 149 -5.90 -5.53 -13.76
C ASN A 149 -6.62 -4.16 -13.73
N PHE A 150 -5.87 -3.08 -13.53
CA PHE A 150 -6.39 -1.70 -13.44
C PHE A 150 -7.28 -1.40 -12.24
N HIS A 151 -7.29 -2.29 -11.24
CA HIS A 151 -8.07 -2.15 -10.02
C HIS A 151 -7.21 -2.17 -8.76
N TYR A 152 -7.57 -1.35 -7.77
CA TYR A 152 -6.89 -1.28 -6.47
C TYR A 152 -7.76 -1.83 -5.36
N VAL A 153 -7.14 -2.59 -4.46
CA VAL A 153 -7.80 -3.19 -3.30
C VAL A 153 -6.95 -2.92 -2.06
N VAL A 154 -7.59 -2.51 -0.96
CA VAL A 154 -6.87 -2.16 0.26
C VAL A 154 -7.03 -3.24 1.32
N PHE A 155 -5.94 -3.66 1.94
CA PHE A 155 -5.93 -4.59 3.07
C PHE A 155 -5.50 -3.84 4.32
N LEU A 156 -6.34 -3.83 5.36
CA LEU A 156 -6.07 -3.18 6.64
C LEU A 156 -5.87 -4.22 7.75
N GLN A 157 -4.79 -4.10 8.51
CA GLN A 157 -4.52 -4.97 9.65
C GLN A 157 -5.39 -4.56 10.84
N LYS A 158 -6.20 -5.49 11.35
CA LYS A 158 -6.98 -5.32 12.58
C LYS A 158 -6.72 -6.44 13.58
N SER A 159 -5.97 -6.14 14.63
CA SER A 159 -5.62 -7.08 15.71
C SER A 159 -5.09 -8.43 15.18
N ALA A 160 -5.94 -9.45 15.06
CA ALA A 160 -5.57 -10.81 14.64
C ALA A 160 -5.88 -11.13 13.16
N TYR A 161 -6.66 -10.29 12.46
CA TYR A 161 -7.14 -10.54 11.11
C TYR A 161 -6.95 -9.31 10.22
N TRP A 162 -7.16 -9.50 8.92
CA TRP A 162 -7.11 -8.43 7.93
C TRP A 162 -8.49 -8.13 7.39
N ILE A 163 -8.74 -6.88 7.03
CA ILE A 163 -9.94 -6.47 6.30
C ILE A 163 -9.51 -6.10 4.89
N MET A 164 -10.05 -6.80 3.89
CA MET A 164 -9.94 -6.40 2.49
C MET A 164 -11.10 -5.49 2.16
N ILE A 165 -10.81 -4.29 1.68
CA ILE A 165 -11.77 -3.30 1.18
C ILE A 165 -11.59 -3.27 -0.33
N ASN A 166 -12.63 -3.71 -1.03
CA ASN A 166 -12.78 -3.66 -2.47
C ASN A 166 -13.95 -2.71 -2.77
N ASP A 167 -13.63 -1.45 -3.03
CA ASP A 167 -14.59 -0.35 -3.16
C ASP A 167 -15.62 -0.35 -2.01
N GLU A 168 -16.89 -0.57 -2.31
CA GLU A 168 -17.97 -0.59 -1.34
C GLU A 168 -18.09 -1.88 -0.49
N VAL A 169 -17.29 -2.91 -0.78
CA VAL A 169 -17.39 -4.21 -0.09
C VAL A 169 -16.17 -4.49 0.78
N ALA A 170 -16.41 -4.93 2.01
CA ALA A 170 -15.37 -5.32 2.95
C ALA A 170 -15.47 -6.79 3.34
N TYR A 171 -14.32 -7.48 3.40
CA TYR A 171 -14.22 -8.90 3.74
C TYR A 171 -13.20 -9.10 4.86
N SER A 172 -13.47 -10.04 5.77
CA SER A 172 -12.48 -10.50 6.73
C SER A 172 -11.57 -11.55 6.08
N ILE A 173 -10.26 -11.35 6.19
CA ILE A 173 -9.22 -12.17 5.56
C ILE A 173 -8.31 -12.76 6.63
N PRO A 174 -8.03 -14.07 6.59
CA PRO A 174 -7.02 -14.71 7.42
C PRO A 174 -5.63 -14.12 7.19
N SER A 175 -4.84 -14.03 8.26
CA SER A 175 -3.45 -13.57 8.20
C SER A 175 -2.54 -14.41 7.30
N THR A 176 -2.91 -15.66 7.01
CA THR A 176 -2.20 -16.58 6.11
C THR A 176 -2.33 -16.17 4.64
N ASP A 177 -3.49 -15.62 4.27
CA ASP A 177 -3.82 -15.33 2.87
C ASP A 177 -3.06 -14.10 2.37
N ILE A 178 -2.71 -13.17 3.28
CA ILE A 178 -1.90 -11.99 2.97
C ILE A 178 -0.56 -12.33 2.32
N ASN A 179 0.01 -13.51 2.60
CA ASN A 179 1.26 -13.93 1.98
C ASN A 179 1.15 -14.06 0.46
N ALA A 180 -0.04 -14.34 -0.09
CA ALA A 180 -0.20 -14.41 -1.54
C ALA A 180 -0.04 -13.04 -2.24
N LEU A 181 -0.06 -11.91 -1.51
CA LEU A 181 0.14 -10.57 -2.07
C LEU A 181 1.62 -10.32 -2.42
N LYS A 182 2.52 -11.16 -1.90
CA LYS A 182 3.94 -11.16 -2.25
C LYS A 182 4.18 -11.60 -3.69
N GLY A 183 3.26 -12.40 -4.24
CA GLY A 183 3.47 -13.21 -5.43
C GLY A 183 3.51 -14.69 -5.04
N CYS A 184 2.97 -15.55 -5.89
CA CYS A 184 2.95 -17.00 -5.74
C CYS A 184 2.55 -17.67 -7.06
N SER A 185 2.78 -18.98 -7.17
CA SER A 185 2.25 -19.75 -8.29
C SER A 185 0.70 -19.68 -8.31
N THR A 186 0.10 -19.80 -9.49
CA THR A 186 -1.37 -19.88 -9.67
C THR A 186 -2.02 -20.97 -8.84
N ALA A 187 -1.32 -22.09 -8.63
CA ALA A 187 -1.86 -23.26 -7.93
C ALA A 187 -1.95 -23.06 -6.41
N GLU A 188 -1.19 -22.12 -5.84
CA GLU A 188 -1.07 -21.92 -4.39
C GLU A 188 -1.93 -20.75 -3.88
N MET A 189 -2.76 -20.18 -4.74
CA MET A 189 -3.53 -18.99 -4.40
C MET A 189 -4.74 -19.29 -3.50
N PRO A 190 -5.02 -18.41 -2.51
CA PRO A 190 -6.24 -18.50 -1.72
C PRO A 190 -7.50 -18.43 -2.60
N PRO A 191 -8.45 -19.39 -2.48
CA PRO A 191 -9.66 -19.45 -3.30
C PRO A 191 -10.57 -18.22 -3.18
N LEU A 192 -10.46 -17.47 -2.07
CA LEU A 192 -11.26 -16.28 -1.82
C LEU A 192 -10.97 -15.18 -2.85
N TRP A 193 -9.71 -15.03 -3.28
CA TRP A 193 -9.29 -13.92 -4.13
C TRP A 193 -9.82 -14.04 -5.54
N TYR A 194 -9.80 -15.26 -6.10
CA TYR A 194 -10.35 -15.51 -7.43
C TYR A 194 -11.88 -15.31 -7.47
N LYS A 195 -12.58 -15.68 -6.39
CA LYS A 195 -14.04 -15.55 -6.30
C LYS A 195 -14.55 -14.12 -6.16
N THR A 196 -13.75 -13.21 -5.61
CA THR A 196 -14.19 -11.83 -5.34
C THR A 196 -13.52 -10.78 -6.21
N LEU A 197 -12.37 -11.08 -6.81
CA LEU A 197 -11.56 -10.10 -7.55
C LEU A 197 -11.38 -10.47 -9.02
N GLU A 198 -11.73 -11.71 -9.42
CA GLU A 198 -11.57 -12.31 -10.76
C GLU A 198 -10.13 -12.40 -11.28
N HIS A 199 -9.23 -11.57 -10.75
CA HIS A 199 -7.82 -11.44 -11.06
C HIS A 199 -6.96 -11.55 -9.80
N LYS A 200 -5.68 -11.84 -10.01
CA LYS A 200 -4.72 -11.94 -8.92
C LYS A 200 -4.20 -10.55 -8.54
N CYS A 201 -4.33 -10.18 -7.27
CA CYS A 201 -3.78 -8.92 -6.78
C CYS A 201 -2.42 -9.13 -6.13
N LEU A 202 -1.49 -8.21 -6.40
CA LEU A 202 -0.17 -8.18 -5.78
C LEU A 202 -0.02 -6.89 -5.00
N ALA A 203 0.78 -6.90 -3.93
CA ALA A 203 1.12 -5.67 -3.23
C ALA A 203 1.79 -4.68 -4.19
N LYS A 204 1.18 -3.49 -4.30
CA LYS A 204 1.73 -2.29 -4.95
C LYS A 204 2.32 -1.35 -3.91
N MET A 205 1.66 -1.16 -2.77
CA MET A 205 2.19 -0.31 -1.71
C MET A 205 2.07 -0.97 -0.34
N LEU A 206 3.12 -0.85 0.48
CA LEU A 206 3.13 -1.25 1.88
C LEU A 206 3.13 -0.01 2.77
N ILE A 207 2.30 -0.01 3.81
CA ILE A 207 2.25 1.08 4.78
C ILE A 207 2.53 0.51 6.16
N TYR A 208 3.64 0.96 6.74
CA TYR A 208 4.07 0.61 8.07
C TYR A 208 3.88 1.78 9.04
N ARG A 209 3.51 1.47 10.27
CA ARG A 209 3.46 2.44 11.37
C ARG A 209 4.60 2.18 12.34
N MET A 210 5.30 3.24 12.76
CA MET A 210 6.32 3.17 13.81
C MET A 210 5.71 2.67 15.12
N VAL A 211 6.39 1.73 15.77
CA VAL A 211 6.02 1.20 17.09
C VAL A 211 7.12 1.53 18.09
N GLN A 212 6.71 2.09 19.23
CA GLN A 212 7.63 2.44 20.32
C GLN A 212 8.13 1.20 21.06
#